data_AF-A0A3M7NH28-F1
#
_entry.id   AF-A0A3M7NH28-F1
#
_cell.length_a   1.000
_cell.length_b   1.000
_cell.length_c   1.000
_cell.angle_alpha   90.00
_cell.angle_beta   90.00
_cell.angle_gamma   90.00
#
_symmetry.space_group_name_H-M   'P 1'
#
loop_
_entity.id
_entity.type
_entity.pdbx_description
1 polymer ?
#
loop_
_entity_poly.entity_id
_entity_poly.type
_entity_poly.pdbx_seq_one_letter_code
_entity_poly.pdbx_strand_id
1 'polypeptide(L)'
;MANFNWRTINIDAYDPESSLNFDITSVLPSTLPAPSTSAEAAQVGQQIRQLLRAGDALGALQSALETAPLGGDDAAKQVHLTTVLEVLQGIRQSDASRILNEMLKQPGGAALGDALMKYIYKGMASGVGGSGSGTKGTSPQGTGSGVVEGFSNTSTGFSQIQARNFGDGGGGQTMSVLLSWHEKLVELVGVGGIVRVLSDRRTV
;
A
#
# COMPACT_ATOMS: atom_id res chain seq x y z
N MET A 1 -15.98 -14.17 -42.57
CA MET A 1 -14.69 -14.72 -42.07
C MET A 1 -14.55 -14.27 -40.63
N ALA A 2 -14.23 -15.16 -39.70
CA ALA A 2 -14.22 -14.84 -38.27
C ALA A 2 -13.16 -13.76 -37.96
N ASN A 3 -13.59 -12.67 -37.31
CA ASN A 3 -12.72 -11.57 -36.85
C ASN A 3 -11.94 -11.90 -35.56
N PHE A 4 -11.77 -13.19 -35.23
CA PHE A 4 -11.19 -13.64 -33.97
C PHE A 4 -9.87 -14.39 -34.20
N ASN A 5 -8.79 -13.92 -33.57
CA ASN A 5 -7.46 -14.52 -33.68
C ASN A 5 -7.32 -15.65 -32.66
N TRP A 6 -7.44 -16.90 -33.12
CA TRP A 6 -7.37 -18.09 -32.27
C TRP A 6 -5.98 -18.35 -31.67
N ARG A 7 -4.91 -17.70 -32.17
CA ARG A 7 -3.54 -17.88 -31.66
C ARG A 7 -3.24 -17.05 -30.41
N THR A 8 -4.07 -16.06 -30.10
CA THR A 8 -3.90 -15.19 -28.93
C THR A 8 -4.72 -15.66 -27.72
N ILE A 9 -5.43 -16.77 -27.84
CA ILE A 9 -6.15 -17.36 -26.72
C ILE A 9 -5.12 -17.86 -25.71
N ASN A 10 -5.24 -17.41 -24.46
CA ASN A 10 -4.45 -17.94 -23.36
C ASN A 10 -5.02 -19.30 -22.93
N ILE A 11 -4.57 -20.36 -23.59
CA ILE A 11 -5.02 -21.73 -23.33
C ILE A 11 -4.53 -22.20 -21.94
N ASP A 12 -3.38 -21.69 -21.48
CA ASP A 12 -2.80 -22.02 -20.17
C ASP A 12 -3.66 -21.54 -18.99
N ALA A 13 -4.61 -20.62 -19.21
CA ALA A 13 -5.58 -20.25 -18.18
C ALA A 13 -6.56 -21.39 -17.84
N TYR A 14 -6.71 -22.38 -18.71
CA TYR A 14 -7.59 -23.53 -18.50
C TYR A 14 -6.85 -24.79 -18.02
N ASP A 15 -5.52 -24.72 -17.87
CA ASP A 15 -4.75 -25.81 -17.26
C ASP A 15 -5.05 -25.86 -15.75
N PRO A 16 -5.47 -27.02 -15.19
CA PRO A 16 -5.65 -27.16 -13.74
C PRO A 16 -4.38 -26.85 -12.93
N GLU A 17 -3.19 -27.07 -13.50
CA GLU A 17 -1.90 -26.77 -12.88
C GLU A 17 -1.42 -25.32 -13.16
N SER A 18 -2.25 -24.51 -13.81
CA SER A 18 -1.95 -23.11 -14.06
C SER A 18 -1.80 -22.34 -12.77
N SER A 19 -0.72 -21.55 -12.67
CA SER A 19 -0.52 -20.63 -11.54
C SER A 19 -1.61 -19.58 -11.42
N LEU A 20 -2.37 -19.33 -12.51
CA LEU A 20 -3.52 -18.42 -12.52
C LEU A 20 -4.72 -18.97 -11.73
N ASN A 21 -4.83 -20.30 -11.64
CA ASN A 21 -5.94 -20.99 -10.97
C ASN A 21 -5.59 -21.42 -9.54
N PHE A 22 -4.38 -21.08 -9.08
CA PHE A 22 -3.89 -21.46 -7.77
C PHE A 22 -4.62 -20.70 -6.67
N ASP A 23 -5.28 -21.43 -5.77
CA ASP A 23 -5.92 -20.82 -4.59
C ASP A 23 -4.87 -20.29 -3.63
N ILE A 24 -4.66 -18.98 -3.66
CA ILE A 24 -3.70 -18.27 -2.81
C ILE A 24 -3.99 -18.48 -1.32
N THR A 25 -5.22 -18.77 -0.94
CA THR A 25 -5.60 -18.98 0.47
C THR A 25 -4.99 -20.25 1.05
N SER A 26 -4.68 -21.24 0.20
CA SER A 26 -4.01 -22.49 0.60
C SER A 26 -2.57 -22.31 1.08
N VAL A 27 -1.90 -21.20 0.69
CA VAL A 27 -0.50 -20.90 1.05
C VAL A 27 -0.41 -19.80 2.10
N LEU A 28 -1.55 -19.26 2.53
CA LEU A 28 -1.56 -18.31 3.63
C LEU A 28 -1.12 -19.02 4.92
N PRO A 29 -0.16 -18.45 5.68
CA PRO A 29 0.30 -19.08 6.90
C PRO A 29 -0.80 -19.06 7.97
N SER A 30 -0.87 -20.11 8.77
CA SER A 30 -1.82 -20.24 9.89
C SER A 30 -1.64 -19.18 10.99
N THR A 31 -0.57 -18.39 10.92
CA THR A 31 -0.24 -17.30 11.86
C THR A 31 -0.96 -15.98 11.55
N LEU A 32 -1.92 -15.95 10.62
CA LEU A 32 -2.68 -14.75 10.32
C LEU A 32 -3.63 -14.39 11.48
N PRO A 33 -3.67 -13.12 11.91
CA PRO A 33 -4.63 -12.67 12.90
C PRO A 33 -6.05 -12.68 12.32
N ALA A 34 -7.05 -12.58 13.20
CA ALA A 34 -8.44 -12.44 12.82
C ALA A 34 -8.63 -11.26 11.84
N PRO A 35 -9.60 -11.35 10.90
CA PRO A 35 -9.85 -10.30 9.94
C PRO A 35 -10.26 -9.01 10.66
N SER A 36 -9.55 -7.93 10.36
CA SER A 36 -9.80 -6.59 10.89
C SER A 36 -10.57 -5.75 9.89
N THR A 37 -11.48 -4.91 10.38
CA THR A 37 -12.25 -3.99 9.53
C THR A 37 -11.56 -2.63 9.36
N SER A 38 -11.95 -1.89 8.32
CA SER A 38 -11.48 -0.52 8.11
C SER A 38 -11.78 0.44 9.28
N ALA A 39 -12.89 0.22 9.99
CA ALA A 39 -13.24 1.00 11.17
C ALA A 39 -12.28 0.76 12.35
N GLU A 40 -11.93 -0.50 12.61
CA GLU A 40 -10.95 -0.86 13.64
C GLU A 40 -9.56 -0.32 13.31
N ALA A 41 -9.11 -0.47 12.06
CA ALA A 41 -7.85 0.11 11.59
C ALA A 41 -7.82 1.64 11.76
N ALA A 42 -8.94 2.31 11.51
CA ALA A 42 -9.05 3.76 11.72
C ALA A 42 -8.96 4.15 13.20
N GLN A 43 -9.55 3.37 14.11
CA GLN A 43 -9.46 3.60 15.55
C GLN A 43 -8.03 3.44 16.06
N VAL A 44 -7.36 2.36 15.67
CA VAL A 44 -5.94 2.13 15.94
C VAL A 44 -5.10 3.30 15.42
N GLY A 45 -5.39 3.78 14.21
CA GLY A 45 -4.72 4.95 13.65
C GLY A 45 -4.92 6.25 14.44
N GLN A 46 -6.06 6.46 15.10
CA GLN A 46 -6.23 7.60 16.00
C GLN A 46 -5.34 7.49 17.25
N GLN A 47 -5.23 6.30 17.83
CA GLN A 47 -4.38 6.05 19.00
C GLN A 47 -2.90 6.30 18.68
N ILE A 48 -2.43 5.79 17.53
CA ILE A 48 -1.05 5.99 17.07
C ILE A 48 -0.75 7.47 16.84
N ARG A 49 -1.66 8.22 16.21
CA ARG A 49 -1.51 9.67 16.02
C ARG A 49 -1.46 10.43 17.35
N GLN A 50 -2.17 9.95 18.37
CA GLN A 50 -2.12 10.55 19.71
C GLN A 50 -0.74 10.36 20.35
N LEU A 51 -0.14 9.16 20.25
CA LEU A 51 1.22 8.89 20.72
C LEU A 51 2.25 9.78 20.01
N LEU A 52 2.13 9.93 18.69
CA LEU A 52 3.01 10.80 17.91
C LEU A 52 2.92 12.27 18.35
N ARG A 53 1.71 12.77 18.63
CA ARG A 53 1.49 14.13 19.15
C ARG A 53 1.99 14.30 20.60
N ALA A 54 1.99 13.23 21.39
CA ALA A 54 2.56 13.22 22.72
C ALA A 54 4.10 13.24 22.73
N GLY A 55 4.74 13.08 21.56
CA GLY A 55 6.19 13.04 21.41
C GLY A 55 6.80 11.65 21.57
N ASP A 56 5.99 10.62 21.80
CA ASP A 56 6.45 9.23 21.86
C ASP A 56 6.49 8.60 20.47
N ALA A 57 7.53 8.95 19.71
CA ALA A 57 7.76 8.45 18.37
C ALA A 57 8.05 6.94 18.32
N LEU A 58 8.75 6.41 19.34
CA LEU A 58 9.12 5.00 19.40
C LEU A 58 7.89 4.13 19.67
N GLY A 59 7.08 4.49 20.68
CA GLY A 59 5.84 3.80 20.98
C GLY A 59 4.83 3.88 19.83
N ALA A 60 4.74 5.03 19.14
CA ALA A 60 3.88 5.18 17.97
C ALA A 60 4.28 4.21 16.83
N LEU A 61 5.58 4.13 16.50
CA LEU A 61 6.05 3.23 15.44
C LEU A 61 5.87 1.75 15.81
N GLN A 62 6.20 1.37 17.05
CA GLN A 62 6.01 0.00 17.53
C GLN A 62 4.53 -0.41 17.47
N SER A 63 3.65 0.41 18.05
CA SER A 63 2.21 0.15 18.05
C SER A 63 1.65 0.05 16.62
N ALA A 64 2.11 0.91 15.70
CA ALA A 64 1.69 0.85 14.30
C ALA A 64 2.10 -0.45 13.58
N LEU A 65 3.27 -0.99 13.90
CA LEU A 65 3.78 -2.20 13.27
C LEU A 65 3.20 -3.49 13.90
N GLU A 66 2.92 -3.49 15.20
CA GLU A 66 2.30 -4.63 15.90
C GLU A 66 0.84 -4.82 15.54
N THR A 67 0.12 -3.73 15.23
CA THR A 67 -1.32 -3.73 14.93
C THR A 67 -1.61 -3.86 13.43
N ALA A 68 -0.66 -4.35 12.64
CA ALA A 68 -0.81 -4.50 11.19
C ALA A 68 -2.01 -5.41 10.83
N PRO A 69 -2.94 -4.96 9.95
CA PRO A 69 -4.12 -5.73 9.55
C PRO A 69 -3.78 -6.82 8.52
N LEU A 70 -2.92 -7.78 8.87
CA LEU A 70 -2.42 -8.82 7.97
C LEU A 70 -3.55 -9.69 7.38
N GLY A 71 -4.59 -9.95 8.17
CA GLY A 71 -5.80 -10.68 7.77
C GLY A 71 -6.98 -9.77 7.40
N GLY A 72 -6.82 -8.45 7.44
CA GLY A 72 -7.89 -7.49 7.18
C GLY A 72 -8.25 -7.37 5.70
N ASP A 73 -9.39 -6.72 5.45
CA ASP A 73 -9.82 -6.34 4.11
C ASP A 73 -8.88 -5.29 3.49
N ASP A 74 -8.95 -5.14 2.16
CA ASP A 74 -8.09 -4.18 1.45
C ASP A 74 -8.31 -2.75 1.96
N ALA A 75 -9.52 -2.41 2.42
CA ALA A 75 -9.81 -1.10 3.01
C ALA A 75 -9.08 -0.89 4.34
N ALA A 76 -9.08 -1.86 5.26
CA ALA A 76 -8.30 -1.78 6.51
C ALA A 76 -6.81 -1.61 6.23
N LYS A 77 -6.28 -2.38 5.29
CA LYS A 77 -4.88 -2.30 4.86
C LYS A 77 -4.50 -0.91 4.36
N GLN A 78 -5.34 -0.28 3.53
CA GLN A 78 -5.09 1.07 3.02
C GLN A 78 -5.16 2.15 4.11
N VAL A 79 -6.13 2.05 5.02
CA VAL A 79 -6.24 2.98 6.16
C VAL A 79 -5.01 2.87 7.07
N HIS A 80 -4.56 1.64 7.33
CA HIS A 80 -3.41 1.39 8.18
C HIS A 80 -2.10 1.79 7.52
N LEU A 81 -1.94 1.53 6.22
CA LEU A 81 -0.80 2.01 5.42
C LEU A 81 -0.66 3.54 5.55
N THR A 82 -1.76 4.28 5.38
CA THR A 82 -1.75 5.74 5.52
C THR A 82 -1.26 6.17 6.91
N THR A 83 -1.72 5.49 7.96
CA THR A 83 -1.29 5.75 9.33
C THR A 83 0.20 5.50 9.52
N VAL A 84 0.74 4.39 9.00
CA VAL A 84 2.19 4.08 9.10
C VAL A 84 3.01 5.14 8.36
N LEU A 85 2.58 5.57 7.17
CA LEU A 85 3.28 6.61 6.41
C LEU A 85 3.30 7.96 7.16
N GLU A 86 2.19 8.34 7.82
CA GLU A 86 2.14 9.54 8.67
C GLU A 86 3.14 9.47 9.82
N VAL A 87 3.30 8.29 10.46
CA VAL A 87 4.31 8.09 11.52
C VAL A 87 5.72 8.26 10.96
N LEU A 88 6.05 7.63 9.82
CA LEU A 88 7.39 7.74 9.21
C LEU A 88 7.74 9.17 8.79
N GLN A 89 6.75 9.95 8.36
CA GLN A 89 6.92 11.37 8.01
C GLN A 89 6.97 12.28 9.25
N GLY A 90 6.28 11.92 10.33
CA GLY A 90 6.26 12.70 11.58
C GLY A 90 7.53 12.57 12.41
N ILE A 91 8.31 11.51 12.20
CA ILE A 91 9.59 11.29 12.87
C ILE A 91 10.69 12.11 12.18
N ARG A 92 11.49 12.83 12.96
CA ARG A 92 12.63 13.60 12.43
C ARG A 92 13.71 12.65 11.90
N GLN A 93 14.32 13.02 10.76
CA GLN A 93 15.37 12.20 10.14
C GLN A 93 16.58 11.94 11.06
N SER A 94 16.90 12.89 11.96
CA SER A 94 17.97 12.74 12.98
C SER A 94 17.69 11.59 13.96
N ASP A 95 16.43 11.33 14.25
CA ASP A 95 16.01 10.42 15.32
C ASP A 95 15.71 9.02 14.78
N ALA A 96 15.49 8.88 13.47
CA ALA A 96 15.13 7.63 12.81
C ALA A 96 16.12 6.49 13.12
N SER A 97 17.43 6.72 13.01
CA SER A 97 18.44 5.69 13.25
C SER A 97 18.45 5.21 14.71
N ARG A 98 18.23 6.13 15.66
CA ARG A 98 18.11 5.81 17.08
C ARG A 98 16.86 4.98 17.36
N ILE A 99 15.71 5.42 16.84
CA ILE A 99 14.42 4.72 17.02
C ILE A 99 14.48 3.30 16.44
N LEU A 100 15.07 3.12 15.26
CA LEU A 100 15.25 1.80 14.65
C LEU A 100 16.13 0.89 15.51
N ASN A 101 17.26 1.39 16.01
CA ASN A 101 18.14 0.60 16.88
C ASN A 101 17.44 0.16 18.17
N GLU A 102 16.70 1.07 18.81
CA GLU A 102 15.94 0.74 20.01
C GLU A 102 14.82 -0.26 19.72
N MET A 103 14.06 -0.07 18.63
CA MET A 103 12.99 -0.97 18.21
C MET A 103 13.51 -2.39 17.91
N LEU A 104 14.64 -2.52 17.20
CA LEU A 104 15.20 -3.81 16.82
C LEU A 104 15.77 -4.59 18.03
N LYS A 105 16.19 -3.90 19.10
CA LYS A 105 16.67 -4.54 20.34
C LYS A 105 15.55 -5.09 21.23
N GLN A 106 14.33 -4.61 21.07
CA GLN A 106 13.17 -5.09 21.83
C GLN A 106 12.82 -6.55 21.43
N PRO A 107 12.17 -7.32 22.34
CA PRO A 107 11.66 -8.64 21.97
C PRO A 107 10.69 -8.52 20.78
N GLY A 108 10.89 -9.33 19.75
CA GLY A 108 10.10 -9.24 18.51
C GLY A 108 10.58 -8.17 17.52
N GLY A 109 11.66 -7.43 17.83
CA GLY A 109 12.20 -6.37 16.97
C GLY A 109 12.51 -6.83 15.54
N ALA A 110 13.00 -8.05 15.36
CA ALA A 110 13.23 -8.61 14.02
C ALA A 110 11.94 -8.72 13.17
N ALA A 111 10.82 -9.09 13.80
CA ALA A 111 9.52 -9.16 13.12
C ALA A 111 8.96 -7.76 12.83
N LEU A 112 9.19 -6.79 13.72
CA LEU A 112 8.85 -5.38 13.49
C LEU A 112 9.67 -4.79 12.34
N GLY A 113 10.97 -5.12 12.25
CA GLY A 113 11.83 -4.73 11.14
C GLY A 113 11.32 -5.27 9.80
N ASP A 114 10.92 -6.55 9.76
CA ASP A 114 10.33 -7.13 8.55
C ASP A 114 8.99 -6.48 8.20
N ALA A 115 8.12 -6.23 9.19
CA ALA A 115 6.85 -5.55 8.99
C ALA A 115 7.04 -4.12 8.45
N LEU A 116 8.00 -3.38 9.01
CA LEU A 116 8.35 -2.04 8.53
C LEU A 116 8.85 -2.09 7.09
N MET A 117 9.71 -3.05 6.75
CA MET A 117 10.20 -3.23 5.39
C MET A 117 9.04 -3.48 4.41
N LYS A 118 8.01 -4.26 4.79
CA LYS A 118 6.80 -4.44 3.97
C LYS A 118 6.07 -3.13 3.72
N TYR A 119 5.85 -2.32 4.76
CA TYR A 119 5.18 -1.02 4.62
C TYR A 119 5.99 -0.05 3.77
N ILE A 120 7.31 -0.10 3.82
CA ILE A 120 8.18 0.72 2.96
C ILE A 120 7.97 0.34 1.48
N TYR A 121 8.04 -0.94 1.13
CA TYR A 121 7.77 -1.39 -0.25
C TYR A 121 6.35 -1.09 -0.70
N LYS A 122 5.35 -1.31 0.17
CA LYS A 122 3.95 -0.98 -0.11
C LYS A 122 3.76 0.52 -0.33
N GLY A 123 4.34 1.36 0.52
CA GLY A 123 4.28 2.81 0.40
C GLY A 123 4.93 3.33 -0.88
N MET A 124 6.06 2.74 -1.27
CA MET A 124 6.72 3.07 -2.54
C MET A 124 5.85 2.68 -3.75
N ALA A 125 5.18 1.53 -3.70
CA ALA A 125 4.25 1.12 -4.75
C ALA A 125 3.06 2.09 -4.87
N SER A 126 2.51 2.56 -3.74
CA SER A 126 1.42 3.54 -3.72
C SER A 126 1.86 4.93 -4.22
N GLY A 127 3.09 5.35 -3.93
CA GLY A 127 3.65 6.64 -4.37
C GLY A 127 3.98 6.70 -5.87
N VAL A 128 4.29 5.56 -6.49
CA VAL A 128 4.53 5.45 -7.95
C VAL A 128 3.21 5.46 -8.75
N GLY A 129 2.08 5.11 -8.13
CA GLY A 129 0.77 5.01 -8.78
C GLY A 129 -0.10 6.26 -8.80
N GLY A 130 0.29 7.34 -8.13
CA GLY A 130 -0.48 8.59 -8.02
C GLY A 130 -0.52 9.46 -9.28
N SER A 131 0.33 9.17 -10.27
CA SER A 131 0.32 9.81 -11.58
C SER A 131 0.15 8.74 -12.66
N GLY A 132 -1.10 8.39 -12.95
CA GLY A 132 -1.48 7.75 -14.21
C GLY A 132 -1.17 6.25 -14.36
N SER A 133 -1.86 5.40 -13.60
CA SER A 133 -2.12 4.03 -14.06
C SER A 133 -3.63 3.77 -14.07
N GLY A 134 -4.33 4.54 -14.89
CA GLY A 134 -5.56 4.04 -15.48
C GLY A 134 -5.18 2.85 -16.35
N THR A 135 -5.77 1.70 -16.06
CA THR A 135 -5.87 0.54 -16.95
C THR A 135 -6.50 1.00 -18.25
N LYS A 136 -5.70 1.58 -19.14
CA LYS A 136 -6.08 1.84 -20.52
C LYS A 136 -6.00 0.49 -21.22
N GLY A 137 -7.08 -0.26 -21.10
CA GLY A 137 -7.36 -1.38 -21.99
C GLY A 137 -7.08 -0.95 -23.41
N THR A 138 -6.18 -1.66 -24.06
CA THR A 138 -5.85 -1.53 -25.47
C THR A 138 -7.08 -1.96 -26.29
N SER A 139 -8.01 -1.04 -26.48
CA SER A 139 -9.09 -1.17 -27.47
C SER A 139 -8.56 -0.71 -28.83
N PRO A 140 -8.62 -1.52 -29.90
CA PRO A 140 -8.14 -1.12 -31.20
C PRO A 140 -9.11 -0.15 -31.86
N GLN A 141 -8.51 0.84 -32.51
CA GLN A 141 -9.15 1.95 -33.21
C GLN A 141 -10.01 1.46 -34.39
N GLY A 142 -11.32 1.57 -34.24
CA GLY A 142 -12.31 1.39 -35.31
C GLY A 142 -12.81 2.74 -35.80
N THR A 143 -12.44 3.10 -37.03
CA THR A 143 -12.97 4.24 -37.77
C THR A 143 -14.45 3.99 -38.14
N GLY A 144 -15.35 4.88 -37.72
CA GLY A 144 -16.77 4.79 -38.07
C GLY A 144 -17.52 6.09 -37.82
N SER A 145 -17.64 6.88 -38.88
CA SER A 145 -18.46 8.08 -39.02
C SER A 145 -19.95 7.76 -38.88
N GLY A 146 -20.73 8.56 -38.15
CA GLY A 146 -22.19 8.43 -38.08
C GLY A 146 -22.87 9.34 -37.06
N VAL A 147 -23.45 10.42 -37.56
CA VAL A 147 -24.23 11.51 -36.92
C VAL A 147 -25.53 11.01 -36.29
N VAL A 148 -25.91 11.44 -35.07
CA VAL A 148 -27.30 11.83 -34.70
C VAL A 148 -27.32 12.77 -33.46
N GLU A 149 -28.18 13.79 -33.51
CA GLU A 149 -28.38 14.93 -32.59
C GLU A 149 -29.37 14.70 -31.42
N GLY A 150 -29.33 15.62 -30.43
CA GLY A 150 -30.45 16.07 -29.55
C GLY A 150 -30.38 15.58 -28.08
N PHE A 151 -30.66 16.35 -27.01
CA PHE A 151 -31.14 17.72 -26.79
C PHE A 151 -31.00 18.10 -25.26
N SER A 152 -30.80 19.40 -24.95
CA SER A 152 -30.96 20.18 -23.66
C SER A 152 -30.30 19.70 -22.33
N ASN A 153 -29.41 20.43 -21.63
CA ASN A 153 -29.38 21.78 -21.00
C ASN A 153 -30.16 21.94 -19.68
N THR A 154 -29.46 22.00 -18.53
CA THR A 154 -29.68 23.02 -17.47
C THR A 154 -28.57 23.10 -16.40
N SER A 155 -28.24 24.36 -16.07
CA SER A 155 -27.84 24.92 -14.77
C SER A 155 -26.48 24.59 -14.14
N THR A 156 -25.58 25.55 -14.34
CA THR A 156 -24.66 26.12 -13.34
C THR A 156 -25.20 26.12 -11.91
N GLY A 157 -24.45 25.51 -10.98
CA GLY A 157 -24.80 25.45 -9.54
C GLY A 157 -23.60 25.08 -8.66
N PHE A 158 -22.84 26.10 -8.28
CA PHE A 158 -21.98 26.25 -7.10
C PHE A 158 -21.95 25.07 -6.10
N SER A 159 -20.78 24.44 -5.93
CA SER A 159 -20.46 23.62 -4.74
C SER A 159 -18.99 23.78 -4.40
N GLN A 160 -18.73 24.75 -3.52
CA GLN A 160 -17.50 24.90 -2.76
C GLN A 160 -17.41 23.76 -1.74
N ILE A 161 -16.91 22.60 -2.18
CA ILE A 161 -16.35 21.61 -1.27
C ILE A 161 -14.85 21.68 -1.48
N GLN A 162 -14.18 22.24 -0.49
CA GLN A 162 -12.72 22.22 -0.37
C GLN A 162 -12.27 20.77 -0.24
N ALA A 163 -12.13 20.10 -1.38
CA ALA A 163 -11.26 18.95 -1.51
C ALA A 163 -9.89 19.41 -1.03
N ARG A 164 -9.44 18.83 0.10
CA ARG A 164 -8.03 18.94 0.49
C ARG A 164 -7.27 18.20 -0.59
N ASN A 165 -6.88 18.97 -1.61
CA ASN A 165 -5.97 18.59 -2.65
C ASN A 165 -4.64 18.23 -1.96
N PHE A 166 -4.48 16.97 -1.58
CA PHE A 166 -3.17 16.36 -1.44
C PHE A 166 -2.59 16.32 -2.86
N GLY A 167 -2.11 17.49 -3.30
CA GLY A 167 -1.58 17.70 -4.63
C GLY A 167 -0.39 16.78 -4.86
N ASP A 168 -0.46 15.96 -5.91
CA ASP A 168 0.28 16.12 -7.17
C ASP A 168 1.73 16.68 -7.11
N GLY A 169 2.39 16.50 -5.97
CA GLY A 169 3.73 17.00 -5.66
C GLY A 169 4.28 16.45 -4.33
N GLY A 170 3.43 15.89 -3.47
CA GLY A 170 3.81 15.21 -2.21
C GLY A 170 4.42 13.81 -2.38
N GLY A 171 4.32 13.21 -3.58
CA GLY A 171 4.89 11.91 -3.88
C GLY A 171 6.42 11.89 -3.73
N GLY A 172 7.11 12.93 -4.21
CA GLY A 172 8.57 13.03 -4.13
C GLY A 172 9.11 13.11 -2.70
N GLN A 173 8.45 13.86 -1.82
CA GLN A 173 8.82 13.94 -0.40
C GLN A 173 8.52 12.64 0.35
N THR A 174 7.40 12.00 0.03
CA THR A 174 7.08 10.69 0.62
C THR A 174 8.10 9.64 0.21
N MET A 175 8.49 9.61 -1.07
CA MET A 175 9.51 8.69 -1.58
C MET A 175 10.88 8.93 -0.98
N SER A 176 11.32 10.19 -0.80
CA SER A 176 12.62 10.47 -0.19
C SER A 176 12.68 10.03 1.28
N VAL A 177 11.58 10.20 2.02
CA VAL A 177 11.45 9.67 3.39
C VAL A 177 11.54 8.15 3.38
N LEU A 178 10.76 7.47 2.53
CA LEU A 178 10.75 6.01 2.45
C LEU A 178 12.12 5.42 2.08
N LEU A 179 12.83 6.04 1.14
CA LEU A 179 14.18 5.62 0.76
C LEU A 179 15.18 5.82 1.91
N SER A 180 15.10 6.93 2.65
CA SER A 180 15.94 7.14 3.83
C SER A 180 15.67 6.12 4.94
N TRP A 181 14.41 5.77 5.17
CA TRP A 181 14.04 4.71 6.12
C TRP A 181 14.51 3.34 5.64
N HIS A 182 14.41 3.06 4.34
CA HIS A 182 14.90 1.83 3.73
C HIS A 182 16.40 1.66 3.95
N GLU A 183 17.20 2.67 3.61
CA GLU A 183 18.65 2.70 3.80
C GLU A 183 19.03 2.35 5.25
N LYS A 184 18.48 3.10 6.21
CA LYS A 184 18.77 2.90 7.64
C LYS A 184 18.33 1.53 8.16
N LEU A 185 17.21 1.01 7.68
CA LEU A 185 16.74 -0.31 8.08
C LEU A 185 17.61 -1.42 7.50
N VAL A 186 18.03 -1.31 6.23
CA VAL A 186 18.93 -2.26 5.58
C VAL A 186 20.30 -2.28 6.24
N GLU A 187 20.83 -1.14 6.67
CA GLU A 187 22.09 -1.08 7.43
C GLU A 187 22.04 -1.91 8.72
N LEU A 188 20.88 -1.99 9.37
CA LEU A 188 20.72 -2.67 10.66
C LEU A 188 20.31 -4.16 10.51
N VAL A 189 19.44 -4.47 9.55
CA VAL A 189 18.85 -5.82 9.38
C VAL A 189 19.53 -6.60 8.25
N GLY A 190 20.31 -5.92 7.41
CA GLY A 190 20.94 -6.47 6.22
C GLY A 190 19.95 -6.81 5.11
N VAL A 191 20.49 -7.38 4.02
CA VAL A 191 19.71 -7.79 2.84
C VAL A 191 18.70 -8.89 3.16
N GLY A 192 18.92 -9.65 4.25
CA GLY A 192 18.00 -10.70 4.69
C GLY A 192 16.59 -10.19 5.04
N GLY A 193 16.44 -8.92 5.45
CA GLY A 193 15.12 -8.30 5.64
C GLY A 193 14.36 -8.16 4.32
N ILE A 194 15.05 -7.79 3.24
CA ILE A 194 14.45 -7.67 1.90
C ILE A 194 13.98 -9.04 1.40
N VAL A 195 14.84 -10.06 1.51
CA VAL A 195 14.53 -11.43 1.06
C VAL A 195 13.30 -11.99 1.79
N ARG A 196 13.20 -11.75 3.11
CA ARG A 196 12.03 -12.15 3.90
C ARG A 196 10.76 -11.46 3.42
N VAL A 197 10.80 -10.15 3.14
CA VAL A 197 9.65 -9.44 2.59
C VAL A 197 9.23 -9.94 1.22
N LEU A 198 10.17 -10.18 0.31
CA LEU A 198 9.87 -10.70 -1.03
C LEU A 198 9.28 -12.12 -1.01
N SER A 199 9.52 -12.88 0.06
CA SER A 199 9.03 -14.25 0.22
C SER A 199 7.76 -14.35 1.07
N ASP A 200 7.41 -13.30 1.82
CA ASP A 200 6.30 -13.34 2.78
C ASP A 200 4.95 -13.16 2.08
N ARG A 201 4.05 -14.13 2.27
CA ARG A 201 2.69 -14.12 1.72
C ARG A 201 1.69 -13.35 2.56
N ARG A 202 2.06 -12.93 3.79
CA ARG A 202 1.22 -12.06 4.64
C ARG A 202 1.34 -10.64 4.14
N THR A 203 0.31 -10.16 3.46
CA THR A 203 0.28 -8.83 2.83
C THR A 203 -0.20 -7.75 3.79
N VAL A 204 0.32 -6.55 3.59
CA VAL A 204 -0.14 -5.29 4.19
C VAL A 204 -0.62 -4.33 3.11
#